data_AF-A0A2Z2MR66-F1
#
_entry.id   AF-A0A2Z2MR66-F1
#
_cell.length_a   1.000
_cell.length_b   1.000
_cell.length_c   1.000
_cell.angle_alpha   90.00
_cell.angle_beta   90.00
_cell.angle_gamma   90.00
#
_symmetry.space_group_name_H-M   'P 1'
#
loop_
_entity.id
_entity.type
_entity.pdbx_description
1 polymer ?
#
loop_
_entity_poly.entity_id
_entity_poly.type
_entity_poly.pdbx_seq_one_letter_code
_entity_poly.pdbx_strand_id
1 'polypeptide(L)'
;MEPRIHEIPPEKVRGIFEELERYGMVNIEVENLASLFDDMLDSTEERLRYAREKLEEGNVDKAVLVVKDGRGILVVKIENVVEIRAELEDYGRLMRDWNIGER
;
A
#
# COMPACT_ATOMS: atom_id res chain seq x y z
N MET A 1 -11.35 9.08 16.18
CA MET A 1 -10.15 9.93 16.02
C MET A 1 -10.14 10.47 14.61
N GLU A 2 -9.64 11.68 14.38
CA GLU A 2 -9.46 12.20 13.03
C GLU A 2 -8.39 11.37 12.28
N PRO A 3 -8.58 11.11 10.96
CA PRO A 3 -7.61 10.39 10.17
C PRO A 3 -6.30 11.18 10.08
N ARG A 4 -5.17 10.52 10.32
CA ARG A 4 -3.84 11.09 10.10
C ARG A 4 -3.28 10.55 8.79
N ILE A 5 -2.76 11.44 7.96
CA ILE A 5 -2.19 11.08 6.66
C ILE A 5 -0.70 11.36 6.72
N HIS A 6 0.11 10.35 6.40
CA HIS A 6 1.56 10.46 6.33
C HIS A 6 2.00 10.17 4.90
N GLU A 7 2.73 11.11 4.30
CA GLU A 7 3.30 10.88 2.97
C GLU A 7 4.43 9.85 3.04
N ILE A 8 4.48 9.00 2.02
CA ILE A 8 5.54 8.02 1.85
C ILE A 8 6.32 8.39 0.59
N PRO A 9 7.64 8.58 0.71
CA PRO A 9 8.49 8.77 -0.45
C PRO A 9 8.37 7.59 -1.42
N PRO A 10 8.13 7.84 -2.73
CA PRO A 10 7.98 6.78 -3.74
C PRO A 10 9.07 5.72 -3.70
N GLU A 11 10.32 6.10 -3.44
CA GLU A 11 11.47 5.19 -3.37
C GLU A 11 11.38 4.17 -2.22
N LYS A 12 10.61 4.44 -1.16
CA LYS A 12 10.42 3.52 -0.04
C LYS A 12 9.31 2.49 -0.29
N VAL A 13 8.40 2.78 -1.21
CA VAL A 13 7.15 2.02 -1.39
C VAL A 13 7.43 0.58 -1.76
N ARG A 14 8.34 0.33 -2.69
CA ARG A 14 8.72 -1.02 -3.11
C ARG A 14 9.20 -1.87 -1.92
N GLY A 15 10.14 -1.34 -1.15
CA GLY A 15 10.69 -2.05 0.02
C GLY A 15 9.62 -2.31 1.09
N ILE A 16 8.71 -1.36 1.30
CA ILE A 16 7.55 -1.57 2.19
C ILE A 16 6.69 -2.75 1.71
N PHE A 17 6.42 -2.85 0.41
CA PHE A 17 5.61 -3.92 -0.18
C PHE A 17 6.26 -5.31 -0.16
N GLU A 18 7.59 -5.37 -0.17
CA GLU A 18 8.34 -6.62 0.05
C GLU A 18 8.15 -7.14 1.48
N GLU A 19 7.85 -6.25 2.44
CA GLU A 19 7.77 -6.58 3.87
C GLU A 19 6.38 -6.44 4.50
N LEU A 20 5.34 -6.14 3.70
CA LEU A 20 3.97 -5.86 4.18
C LEU A 20 3.43 -6.91 5.17
N GLU A 21 3.68 -8.19 4.88
CA GLU A 21 3.26 -9.32 5.71
C GLU A 21 3.85 -9.25 7.13
N ARG A 22 5.05 -8.67 7.30
CA ARG A 22 5.72 -8.48 8.60
C ARG A 22 5.02 -7.45 9.48
N TYR A 23 4.14 -6.63 8.90
CA TYR A 23 3.37 -5.57 9.57
C TYR A 23 1.91 -5.96 9.82
N GLY A 24 1.59 -7.25 9.73
CA GLY A 24 0.23 -7.74 9.97
C GLY A 24 -0.74 -7.26 8.89
N MET A 25 -0.37 -7.44 7.61
CA MET A 25 -1.26 -7.14 6.49
C MET A 25 -2.51 -8.02 6.57
N VAL A 26 -3.67 -7.38 6.70
CA VAL A 26 -4.96 -8.05 6.90
C VAL A 26 -5.69 -8.25 5.58
N ASN A 27 -5.57 -7.25 4.70
CA ASN A 27 -6.21 -7.22 3.41
C ASN A 27 -5.37 -6.38 2.44
N ILE A 28 -5.51 -6.67 1.15
CA ILE A 28 -5.02 -5.83 0.08
C ILE A 28 -6.04 -5.81 -1.06
N GLU A 29 -6.32 -4.61 -1.53
CA GLU A 29 -7.19 -4.33 -2.66
C GLU A 29 -6.35 -3.67 -3.75
N VAL A 30 -6.64 -4.02 -4.99
CA VAL A 30 -6.06 -3.37 -6.16
C VAL A 30 -7.23 -2.95 -7.03
N GLU A 31 -7.20 -1.70 -7.48
CA GLU A 31 -8.15 -1.12 -8.43
C GLU A 31 -7.36 -0.60 -9.64
N ASN A 32 -7.63 -1.12 -10.82
CA ASN A 32 -7.04 -0.76 -12.09
C ASN A 32 -8.10 -0.06 -12.95
N LEU A 33 -7.99 1.26 -13.05
CA LEU A 33 -8.90 2.10 -13.81
C LEU A 33 -8.83 1.84 -15.33
N ALA A 34 -7.74 1.23 -15.81
CA ALA A 34 -7.54 0.92 -17.22
C ALA A 34 -8.10 -0.47 -17.62
N SER A 35 -8.44 -1.34 -16.66
CA SER A 35 -9.04 -2.64 -16.96
C SER A 35 -9.82 -3.23 -15.80
N LEU A 36 -10.94 -3.89 -16.11
CA LEU A 36 -11.78 -4.66 -15.17
C LEU A 36 -11.09 -5.95 -14.64
N PHE A 37 -9.75 -6.04 -14.72
CA PHE A 37 -9.00 -7.25 -14.33
C PHE A 37 -9.05 -7.53 -12.81
N ASP A 38 -9.39 -6.55 -11.96
CA ASP A 38 -9.37 -6.74 -10.51
C ASP A 38 -10.37 -7.78 -10.01
N ASP A 39 -11.48 -7.98 -10.72
CA ASP A 39 -12.48 -8.99 -10.39
C ASP A 39 -11.99 -10.44 -10.57
N MET A 40 -10.79 -10.65 -11.15
CA MET A 40 -10.18 -11.98 -11.35
C MET A 40 -9.11 -12.34 -10.30
N LEU A 41 -8.76 -11.44 -9.39
CA LEU A 41 -7.80 -11.73 -8.32
C LEU A 41 -8.56 -12.21 -7.08
N ASP A 42 -8.70 -13.53 -6.98
CA ASP A 42 -9.56 -14.18 -5.98
C ASP A 42 -8.96 -14.19 -4.56
N SER A 43 -7.63 -14.07 -4.43
CA SER A 43 -6.94 -14.18 -3.14
C SER A 43 -6.07 -12.97 -2.78
N THR A 44 -5.90 -12.74 -1.47
CA THR A 44 -4.97 -11.73 -0.92
C THR A 44 -3.54 -11.93 -1.42
N GLU A 45 -3.10 -13.18 -1.59
CA GLU A 45 -1.75 -13.48 -2.08
C GLU A 45 -1.57 -13.08 -3.56
N GLU A 46 -2.55 -13.37 -4.41
CA GLU A 46 -2.52 -12.97 -5.82
C GLU A 46 -2.54 -11.46 -5.98
N ARG A 47 -3.36 -10.76 -5.19
CA ARG A 47 -3.39 -9.29 -5.16
C ARG A 47 -2.07 -8.69 -4.69
N LEU A 48 -1.44 -9.27 -3.67
CA LEU A 48 -0.12 -8.83 -3.22
C LEU A 48 0.96 -9.06 -4.28
N ARG A 49 0.92 -10.20 -4.97
CA ARG A 49 1.82 -10.50 -6.07
C ARG A 49 1.66 -9.50 -7.22
N TYR A 50 0.42 -9.28 -7.65
CA TYR A 50 0.09 -8.32 -8.70
C TYR A 50 0.51 -6.89 -8.32
N ALA A 51 0.25 -6.47 -7.08
CA ALA A 51 0.69 -5.18 -6.56
C ALA A 51 2.22 -5.03 -6.61
N ARG A 52 2.97 -6.06 -6.22
CA ARG A 52 4.44 -6.07 -6.32
C ARG A 52 4.90 -5.95 -7.77
N GLU A 53 4.33 -6.72 -8.69
CA GLU A 53 4.65 -6.63 -10.13
C GLU A 53 4.41 -5.21 -10.67
N LYS A 54 3.26 -4.59 -10.35
CA LYS A 54 2.97 -3.22 -10.80
C LYS A 54 3.91 -2.18 -10.23
N LEU A 55 4.40 -2.36 -9.02
CA LEU A 55 5.42 -1.49 -8.41
C LEU A 55 6.80 -1.65 -9.03
N GLU A 56 7.12 -2.82 -9.61
CA GLU A 56 8.37 -3.03 -10.34
C GLU A 56 8.32 -2.44 -11.75
N GLU A 57 7.16 -2.52 -12.42
CA GLU A 57 6.99 -2.06 -13.80
C GLU A 57 6.68 -0.55 -13.90
N GLY A 58 5.93 -0.01 -12.94
CA GLY A 58 5.32 1.31 -13.04
C GLY A 58 5.99 2.38 -12.18
N ASN A 59 5.62 3.63 -12.45
CA ASN A 59 6.03 4.78 -11.64
C ASN A 59 5.00 5.08 -10.55
N VAL A 60 5.44 5.16 -9.29
CA VAL A 60 4.59 5.55 -8.17
C VAL A 60 4.37 7.07 -8.19
N ASP A 61 3.15 7.50 -8.49
CA ASP A 61 2.78 8.93 -8.47
C ASP A 61 2.56 9.45 -7.05
N LYS A 62 1.99 8.60 -6.19
CA LYS A 62 1.62 8.97 -4.83
C LYS A 62 1.62 7.75 -3.93
N ALA A 63 2.17 7.90 -2.73
CA ALA A 63 2.01 6.93 -1.67
C ALA A 63 1.76 7.63 -0.33
N VAL A 64 0.76 7.16 0.41
CA VAL A 64 0.41 7.68 1.72
C VAL A 64 0.02 6.55 2.67
N LEU A 65 0.35 6.69 3.94
CA LEU A 65 -0.21 5.89 5.02
C LEU A 65 -1.31 6.70 5.70
N VAL A 66 -2.54 6.18 5.69
CA VAL A 66 -3.67 6.76 6.40
C VAL A 66 -3.88 5.96 7.69
N VAL A 67 -3.73 6.61 8.84
CA VAL A 67 -4.00 6.01 10.15
C VAL A 67 -5.38 6.44 10.61
N LYS A 68 -6.28 5.48 10.74
CA LYS A 68 -7.65 5.70 11.19
C LYS A 68 -8.17 4.47 11.92
N ASP A 69 -8.97 4.67 12.97
CA ASP A 69 -9.66 3.60 13.71
C ASP A 69 -8.74 2.46 14.20
N GLY A 70 -7.49 2.82 14.55
CA GLY A 70 -6.50 1.86 15.07
C GLY A 70 -5.84 0.99 13.99
N ARG A 71 -6.01 1.32 12.71
CA ARG A 71 -5.43 0.62 11.56
C ARG A 71 -4.65 1.59 10.67
N GLY A 72 -3.66 1.07 9.97
CA GLY A 72 -2.96 1.77 8.91
C GLY A 72 -3.44 1.28 7.55
N ILE A 73 -3.81 2.21 6.67
CA ILE A 73 -4.17 1.92 5.28
C ILE A 73 -3.10 2.56 4.40
N LEU A 74 -2.27 1.73 3.80
CA LEU A 74 -1.29 2.13 2.81
C LEU A 74 -1.98 2.30 1.47
N VAL A 75 -2.02 3.51 0.95
CA VAL A 75 -2.62 3.83 -0.37
C VAL A 75 -1.51 4.23 -1.31
N VAL A 76 -1.40 3.53 -2.44
CA VAL A 76 -0.42 3.79 -3.48
C VAL A 76 -1.11 3.97 -4.83
N LYS A 77 -0.69 4.98 -5.58
CA LYS A 77 -1.12 5.22 -6.96
C LYS A 77 0.05 5.05 -7.92
N ILE A 78 -0.15 4.27 -8.97
CA ILE A 78 0.84 3.95 -9.99
C ILE A 78 0.29 4.37 -11.35
N GLU A 79 1.07 5.18 -12.06
CA GLU A 79 0.77 5.75 -13.38
C GLU A 79 -0.64 6.37 -13.53
N ASN A 80 -1.26 6.82 -12.44
CA ASN A 80 -2.65 7.29 -12.32
C ASN A 80 -3.71 6.28 -12.80
N VAL A 81 -3.33 5.01 -12.98
CA VAL A 81 -4.20 3.95 -13.49
C VAL A 81 -4.41 2.83 -12.48
N VAL A 82 -3.43 2.54 -11.62
CA VAL A 82 -3.56 1.52 -10.58
C VAL A 82 -3.55 2.19 -9.22
N GLU A 83 -4.54 1.85 -8.40
CA GLU A 83 -4.60 2.19 -6.98
C GLU A 83 -4.51 0.91 -6.15
N ILE A 84 -3.57 0.87 -5.22
CA ILE A 84 -3.38 -0.25 -4.29
C ILE A 84 -3.71 0.24 -2.89
N ARG A 85 -4.50 -0.54 -2.15
CA ARG A 85 -4.83 -0.28 -0.75
C ARG A 85 -4.48 -1.50 0.08
N ALA A 86 -3.49 -1.39 0.96
CA ALA A 86 -3.12 -2.45 1.89
C ALA A 86 -3.47 -2.04 3.33
N GLU A 87 -4.21 -2.89 4.03
CA GLU A 87 -4.59 -2.68 5.43
C GLU A 87 -3.61 -3.38 6.37
N LEU A 88 -3.17 -2.67 7.40
CA LEU A 88 -2.12 -3.09 8.32
C LEU A 88 -2.54 -2.90 9.78
N GLU A 89 -2.32 -3.93 10.59
CA GLU A 89 -2.51 -3.86 12.05
C GLU A 89 -1.31 -3.19 12.74
N ASP A 90 -0.08 -3.54 12.35
CA ASP A 90 1.14 -3.02 13.00
C ASP A 90 1.75 -1.84 12.22
N TYR A 91 0.91 -0.87 11.89
CA TYR A 91 1.34 0.35 11.19
C TYR A 91 2.34 1.18 12.01
N GLY A 92 2.29 1.08 13.35
CA GLY A 92 3.22 1.77 14.23
C GLY A 92 4.65 1.23 14.15
N ARG A 93 4.83 -0.07 13.90
CA ARG A 93 6.15 -0.63 13.59
C ARG A 93 6.60 -0.22 12.19
N LEU A 94 5.73 -0.30 11.18
CA LEU A 94 6.05 0.15 9.83
C LEU A 94 6.56 1.60 9.83
N MET A 95 5.86 2.51 10.53
CA MET A 95 6.26 3.91 10.60
C MET A 95 7.65 4.10 11.21
N ARG A 96 8.02 3.31 12.23
CA ARG A 96 9.34 3.35 12.86
C ARG A 96 10.42 2.78 11.95
N ASP A 97 10.20 1.59 11.40
CA ASP A 97 11.18 0.89 10.56
C ASP A 97 11.53 1.72 9.32
N TRP A 98 10.55 2.44 8.77
CA TRP A 98 10.69 3.23 7.54
C TRP A 98 10.81 4.75 7.76
N ASN A 99 10.84 5.22 9.02
CA ASN A 99 10.89 6.63 9.40
C ASN A 99 9.81 7.47 8.68
N ILE A 100 8.54 7.07 8.82
CA ILE A 100 7.39 7.72 8.20
C ILE A 100 6.74 8.70 9.19
N GLY A 101 6.54 9.94 8.76
CA GLY A 101 5.99 11.01 9.60
C GLY A 101 7.05 11.80 10.38
N GLU A 102 8.32 11.43 10.27
CA GLU A 102 9.44 12.26 10.70
C GLU A 102 9.85 13.16 9.52
N ARG A 103 9.31 14.38 9.49
CA ARG A 103 9.73 15.47 8.61
C ARG A 103 9.86 16.75 9.42
#